data_AF-A0A1G3XYG4-F1
#
_entry.id   AF-A0A1G3XYG4-F1
#
_cell.length_a   1.000
_cell.length_b   1.000
_cell.length_c   1.000
_cell.angle_alpha   90.00
_cell.angle_beta   90.00
_cell.angle_gamma   90.00
#
_symmetry.space_group_name_H-M   'P 1'
#
loop_
_entity.id
_entity.type
_entity.pdbx_description
1 polymer ?
#
loop_
_entity_poly.entity_id
_entity_poly.type
_entity_poly.pdbx_seq_one_letter_code
_entity_poly.pdbx_strand_id
1 'polypeptide(L)'
;MVLDVVIDDTTVTIQIEKPFQHDLDAIIAQIERFTYSKGTDIAALDIRGLIPRMIKGIAGCERGCPANAKSLVSSGYKGFDVQYVEGGILTARIMTRDNSLLYLKMFPDF
;
A
#
# COMPACT_ATOMS: atom_id res chain seq x y z
N MET A 1 1.84 -10.80 -6.26
CA MET A 1 2.04 -9.35 -6.02
C MET A 1 2.48 -9.21 -4.59
N VAL A 2 3.40 -8.29 -4.31
CA VAL A 2 3.97 -8.12 -2.98
C VAL A 2 3.70 -6.72 -2.45
N LEU A 3 3.35 -6.60 -1.18
CA LEU A 3 3.27 -5.35 -0.46
C LEU A 3 4.33 -5.34 0.65
N ASP A 4 5.31 -4.46 0.53
CA ASP A 4 6.18 -4.13 1.66
C ASP A 4 5.59 -2.95 2.41
N VAL A 5 5.51 -3.09 3.74
CA VAL A 5 5.23 -1.99 4.65
C VAL A 5 6.47 -1.72 5.47
N VAL A 6 6.96 -0.49 5.39
CA VAL A 6 8.18 -0.04 6.03
C VAL A 6 7.86 1.04 7.05
N ILE A 7 8.37 0.89 8.26
CA ILE A 7 8.42 1.95 9.28
C ILE A 7 9.88 2.10 9.68
N ASP A 8 10.38 3.32 9.48
CA ASP A 8 11.79 3.68 9.63
C ASP A 8 12.68 2.70 8.84
N ASP A 9 13.46 1.85 9.51
CA ASP A 9 14.35 0.87 8.89
C ASP A 9 13.83 -0.58 8.95
N THR A 10 12.60 -0.78 9.42
CA THR A 10 12.00 -2.12 9.57
C THR A 10 10.93 -2.36 8.51
N THR A 11 10.90 -3.57 7.97
CA THR A 11 9.96 -3.95 6.89
C THR A 11 9.19 -5.21 7.27
N VAL A 12 7.90 -5.24 6.94
CA VAL A 12 7.11 -6.47 6.83
C VAL A 12 6.68 -6.64 5.37
N THR A 13 6.80 -7.86 4.86
CA THR A 13 6.41 -8.22 3.50
C THR A 13 5.13 -9.04 3.55
N ILE A 14 4.11 -8.59 2.83
CA ILE A 14 2.79 -9.22 2.75
C ILE A 14 2.58 -9.72 1.31
N GLN A 15 2.31 -11.01 1.18
CA GLN A 15 2.01 -11.64 -0.10
C GLN A 15 0.54 -11.42 -0.46
N ILE A 16 0.28 -10.96 -1.68
CA ILE A 16 -1.07 -10.79 -2.26
C ILE A 16 -1.17 -11.74 -3.46
N GLU A 17 -1.63 -12.96 -3.19
CA GLU A 17 -1.72 -14.04 -4.19
C GLU A 17 -2.81 -13.77 -5.24
N LYS A 18 -3.94 -13.20 -4.81
CA LYS A 18 -5.09 -12.89 -5.68
C LYS A 18 -5.39 -11.40 -5.62
N PRO A 19 -4.74 -10.55 -6.44
CA PRO A 19 -4.94 -9.10 -6.41
C PRO A 19 -6.42 -8.68 -6.53
N PHE A 20 -7.20 -9.41 -7.31
CA PHE A 20 -8.62 -9.10 -7.53
C PHE A 20 -9.57 -9.67 -6.47
N GLN A 21 -9.09 -10.62 -5.66
CA GLN A 21 -9.87 -11.32 -4.63
C GLN A 21 -9.06 -11.35 -3.32
N HIS A 22 -8.38 -10.24 -3.01
CA HIS A 22 -7.48 -10.15 -1.87
C HIS A 22 -8.30 -10.10 -0.57
N ASP A 23 -7.77 -10.74 0.47
CA ASP A 23 -8.32 -10.62 1.81
C ASP A 23 -7.83 -9.31 2.43
N LEU A 24 -8.61 -8.24 2.24
CA LEU A 24 -8.28 -6.92 2.75
C LEU A 24 -8.18 -6.91 4.27
N ASP A 25 -9.02 -7.67 4.97
CA ASP A 25 -9.02 -7.72 6.44
C ASP A 25 -7.73 -8.38 6.95
N ALA A 26 -7.30 -9.48 6.33
CA ALA A 26 -6.04 -10.13 6.69
C ALA A 26 -4.81 -9.26 6.37
N ILE A 27 -4.83 -8.49 5.28
CA ILE A 27 -3.76 -7.53 4.95
C ILE A 27 -3.71 -6.44 6.02
N ILE A 28 -4.83 -5.77 6.30
CA ILE A 28 -4.88 -4.69 7.29
C ILE A 28 -4.46 -5.18 8.68
N ALA A 29 -4.94 -6.35 9.12
CA ALA A 29 -4.55 -6.93 10.39
C ALA A 29 -3.05 -7.27 10.47
N GLN A 30 -2.39 -7.60 9.36
CA GLN A 30 -0.92 -7.77 9.34
C GLN A 30 -0.20 -6.44 9.47
N ILE A 31 -0.67 -5.41 8.75
CA ILE A 31 -0.11 -4.05 8.83
C ILE A 31 -0.25 -3.51 10.26
N GLU A 32 -1.45 -3.56 10.83
CA GLU A 32 -1.72 -3.07 12.20
C GLU A 32 -0.87 -3.80 13.25
N ARG A 33 -0.75 -5.13 13.17
CA ARG A 33 0.13 -5.87 14.07
C ARG A 33 1.59 -5.46 13.93
N PHE A 34 2.05 -5.25 12.70
CA PHE A 34 3.41 -4.79 12.45
C PHE A 34 3.64 -3.38 13.01
N THR A 35 2.79 -2.40 12.68
CA THR A 35 2.96 -1.02 13.13
C THR A 35 2.81 -0.90 14.65
N TYR A 36 1.88 -1.64 15.25
CA TYR A 36 1.70 -1.71 16.70
C TYR A 36 2.96 -2.26 17.39
N SER A 37 3.60 -3.30 16.83
CA SER A 37 4.86 -3.83 17.35
C SER A 37 6.03 -2.84 17.32
N LYS A 38 5.89 -1.74 16.56
CA LYS A 38 6.85 -0.64 16.45
C LYS A 38 6.44 0.60 17.25
N GLY A 39 5.30 0.57 17.94
CA GLY A 39 4.80 1.71 18.70
C GLY A 39 4.14 2.80 17.84
N THR A 40 3.84 2.49 16.58
CA THR A 40 3.23 3.43 15.63
C THR A 40 1.75 3.16 15.46
N ASP A 41 0.93 4.17 15.79
CA ASP A 41 -0.51 4.15 15.58
C ASP A 41 -0.88 4.65 14.18
N ILE A 42 -1.61 3.81 13.45
CA ILE A 42 -2.07 4.06 12.08
C ILE A 42 -3.60 4.15 11.99
N ALA A 43 -4.34 4.11 13.11
CA ALA A 43 -5.81 4.07 13.11
C ALA A 43 -6.46 5.29 12.43
N ALA A 44 -5.78 6.44 12.42
CA ALA A 44 -6.23 7.65 11.74
C ALA A 44 -5.98 7.65 10.22
N LEU A 45 -5.21 6.69 9.70
CA LEU A 45 -4.82 6.60 8.30
C LEU A 45 -5.77 5.67 7.54
N ASP A 46 -6.21 6.10 6.35
CA ASP A 46 -7.09 5.27 5.52
C ASP A 46 -6.32 4.25 4.67
N ILE A 47 -5.55 3.38 5.33
CA ILE A 47 -4.80 2.31 4.64
C ILE A 47 -5.77 1.33 3.96
N ARG A 48 -6.91 1.05 4.60
CA ARG A 48 -7.98 0.21 4.06
C ARG A 48 -8.47 0.68 2.69
N GLY A 49 -8.61 1.99 2.48
CA GLY A 49 -8.97 2.56 1.19
C GLY A 49 -7.80 2.69 0.22
N LEU A 50 -6.57 2.83 0.71
CA LEU A 50 -5.37 2.96 -0.11
C LEU A 50 -5.01 1.64 -0.83
N ILE A 51 -4.98 0.52 -0.09
CA ILE A 51 -4.51 -0.78 -0.62
C ILE A 51 -5.24 -1.19 -1.92
N PRO A 52 -6.60 -1.20 -1.99
CA PRO A 52 -7.28 -1.58 -3.23
C PRO A 52 -6.99 -0.64 -4.41
N ARG A 53 -6.73 0.65 -4.14
CA ARG A 53 -6.37 1.61 -5.18
C ARG A 53 -4.97 1.35 -5.71
N MET A 54 -4.02 1.02 -4.82
CA MET A 54 -2.67 0.63 -5.22
C MET A 54 -2.70 -0.65 -6.08
N ILE A 55 -3.43 -1.66 -5.63
CA ILE A 55 -3.63 -2.91 -6.39
C ILE A 55 -4.23 -2.60 -7.77
N LYS A 56 -5.30 -1.81 -7.83
CA LYS A 56 -5.91 -1.41 -9.11
C LYS A 56 -4.96 -0.61 -10.00
N GLY A 57 -4.11 0.21 -9.39
CA GLY A 57 -3.08 0.98 -10.08
C GLY A 57 -2.09 0.10 -10.84
N ILE A 58 -1.76 -1.07 -10.28
CA ILE A 58 -0.76 -2.01 -10.84
C ILE A 58 -1.41 -3.11 -11.68
N ALA A 59 -2.41 -3.80 -11.14
CA ALA A 59 -3.02 -4.99 -11.75
C ALA A 59 -4.28 -4.68 -12.59
N GLY A 60 -4.83 -3.46 -12.52
CA GLY A 60 -6.13 -3.15 -13.12
C GLY A 60 -7.29 -3.74 -12.30
N CYS A 61 -8.35 -4.20 -12.96
CA CYS A 61 -9.44 -4.90 -12.27
C CYS A 61 -9.80 -6.21 -12.96
N GLU A 62 -10.48 -7.09 -12.22
CA GLU A 62 -10.93 -8.42 -12.68
C GLU A 62 -11.72 -8.36 -14.01
N ARG A 63 -12.43 -7.25 -14.24
CA ARG A 63 -13.22 -7.02 -15.47
C ARG A 63 -12.39 -6.55 -16.67
N GLY A 64 -11.06 -6.59 -16.58
CA GLY A 64 -10.14 -6.21 -17.66
C GLY A 64 -9.96 -4.70 -17.84
N CYS A 65 -10.28 -3.88 -16.83
CA CYS A 65 -9.94 -2.47 -16.90
C CYS A 65 -8.42 -2.27 -16.76
N PRO A 66 -7.83 -1.32 -17.51
CA PRO A 66 -6.39 -1.15 -17.52
C PRO A 66 -5.87 -0.71 -16.15
N ALA A 67 -4.66 -1.15 -15.82
CA ALA A 67 -3.87 -0.60 -14.73
C ALA A 67 -3.72 0.91 -14.90
N ASN A 68 -3.99 1.68 -13.84
CA ASN A 68 -3.96 3.14 -13.89
C ASN A 68 -3.22 3.77 -12.69
N ALA A 69 -1.97 3.35 -12.50
CA ALA A 69 -1.06 3.93 -11.51
C ALA A 69 -0.91 5.45 -11.68
N LYS A 70 -0.80 5.93 -12.92
CA LYS A 70 -0.61 7.36 -13.23
C LYS A 70 -1.74 8.24 -12.67
N SER A 71 -2.99 7.81 -12.81
CA SER A 71 -4.12 8.56 -12.24
C SER A 71 -4.03 8.63 -10.71
N LEU A 72 -3.69 7.52 -10.05
CA LEU A 72 -3.57 7.50 -8.60
C LEU A 72 -2.41 8.39 -8.11
N VAL A 73 -1.28 8.40 -8.81
CA VAL A 73 -0.16 9.32 -8.55
C VAL A 73 -0.61 10.77 -8.70
N SER A 74 -1.30 11.12 -9.80
CA SER A 74 -1.74 12.50 -10.05
C SER A 74 -2.78 13.01 -9.05
N SER A 75 -3.67 12.14 -8.58
CA SER A 75 -4.73 12.53 -7.65
C SER A 75 -4.29 12.46 -6.19
N GLY A 76 -3.21 11.73 -5.89
CA GLY A 76 -2.80 11.39 -4.53
C GLY A 76 -3.86 10.58 -3.78
N TYR A 77 -3.65 10.39 -2.48
CA TYR A 77 -4.64 9.72 -1.64
C TYR A 77 -4.61 10.21 -0.20
N LYS A 78 -5.59 11.02 0.23
CA LYS A 78 -5.84 11.36 1.65
C LYS A 78 -4.57 11.66 2.49
N GLY A 79 -3.64 12.45 1.96
CA GLY A 79 -2.39 12.83 2.62
C GLY A 79 -1.19 11.91 2.37
N PHE A 80 -1.39 10.76 1.74
CA PHE A 80 -0.31 9.94 1.21
C PHE A 80 0.29 10.62 -0.02
N ASP A 81 1.61 10.74 -0.03
CA ASP A 81 2.39 11.06 -1.22
C ASP A 81 2.60 9.75 -2.00
N VAL A 82 1.93 9.64 -3.15
CA VAL A 82 1.90 8.43 -3.98
C VAL A 82 2.79 8.65 -5.20
N GLN A 83 3.69 7.71 -5.46
CA GLN A 83 4.62 7.78 -6.57
C GLN A 83 4.64 6.47 -7.35
N TYR A 84 4.92 6.57 -8.65
CA TYR A 84 5.18 5.41 -9.50
C TYR A 84 6.67 5.40 -9.83
N VAL A 85 7.32 4.29 -9.52
CA VAL A 85 8.75 4.08 -9.75
C VAL A 85 8.91 3.18 -10.97
N GLU A 86 10.02 3.34 -11.69
CA GLU A 86 10.38 2.45 -12.80
C GLU A 86 10.30 0.97 -12.38
N GLY A 87 9.83 0.12 -13.29
CA GLY A 87 9.60 -1.30 -13.00
C GLY A 87 8.23 -1.63 -12.42
N GLY A 88 7.24 -0.73 -12.52
CA GLY A 88 5.85 -1.07 -12.16
C GLY A 88 5.50 -0.92 -10.69
N ILE A 89 6.42 -0.39 -9.88
CA ILE A 89 6.26 -0.29 -8.43
C ILE A 89 5.47 0.96 -8.09
N LEU A 90 4.45 0.80 -7.26
CA LEU A 90 3.70 1.93 -6.71
C LEU A 90 4.07 2.11 -5.24
N THR A 91 4.46 3.31 -4.87
CA THR A 91 4.80 3.65 -3.48
C THR A 91 3.82 4.67 -2.93
N ALA A 92 3.54 4.60 -1.64
CA ALA A 92 2.76 5.59 -0.91
C ALA A 92 3.45 5.85 0.43
N ARG A 93 3.70 7.11 0.76
CA ARG A 93 4.35 7.49 2.03
C ARG A 93 3.53 8.52 2.80
N ILE A 94 3.60 8.46 4.12
CA ILE A 94 2.97 9.43 5.02
C ILE A 94 3.71 9.49 6.36
N MET A 95 3.72 10.67 6.96
CA MET A 95 4.22 10.87 8.32
C MET A 95 3.10 10.56 9.32
N THR A 96 3.39 9.67 10.26
CA THR A 96 2.44 9.28 11.31
C THR A 96 2.45 10.30 12.46
N ARG A 97 1.51 10.18 13.40
CA ARG A 97 1.37 11.16 14.50
C ARG A 97 2.55 11.15 15.48
N ASP A 98 3.18 9.99 15.64
CA ASP A 98 4.42 9.75 16.38
C ASP A 98 5.68 10.19 15.60
N ASN A 99 5.51 10.87 14.46
CA ASN A 99 6.57 11.39 13.62
C ASN A 99 7.45 10.30 12.95
N SER A 100 6.96 9.05 12.95
CA SER A 100 7.52 7.93 12.21
C SER A 100 7.14 8.03 10.74
N LEU A 101 7.98 7.51 9.85
CA LEU A 101 7.72 7.57 8.42
C LEU A 101 7.23 6.22 7.92
N LEU A 102 5.95 6.15 7.55
CA LEU A 102 5.32 4.95 7.00
C LEU A 102 5.43 4.96 5.48
N TYR A 103 5.98 3.88 4.92
CA TYR A 103 5.97 3.62 3.49
C TYR A 103 5.23 2.33 3.18
N LEU A 104 4.42 2.36 2.12
CA LEU A 104 3.85 1.20 1.47
C LEU A 104 4.46 1.10 0.08
N LYS A 105 5.05 -0.03 -0.27
CA LYS A 105 5.62 -0.30 -1.59
C LYS A 105 4.94 -1.52 -2.18
N MET A 106 4.31 -1.37 -3.32
CA MET A 106 3.60 -2.45 -3.97
C MET A 106 4.31 -2.85 -5.26
N PHE A 107 4.68 -4.12 -5.32
CA PHE A 107 5.44 -4.73 -6.39
C PHE A 107 4.53 -5.63 -7.22
N PRO A 108 4.49 -5.46 -8.56
CA PRO A 108 3.82 -6.40 -9.46
C PRO A 108 4.46 -7.79 -9.37
N ASP A 109 3.67 -8.85 -9.61
CA ASP A 109 4.23 -10.12 -10.07
C ASP A 109 4.44 -9.98 -11.58
N PHE A 110 5.68 -10.10 -12.05
CA PHE A 110 6.01 -10.24 -13.47
C PHE A 110 6.63 -11.62 -13.71
#